data_AF-R9SJ44-F1
#
_entry.id   AF-R9SJ44-F1
#
_cell.length_a   1.000
_cell.length_b   1.000
_cell.length_c   1.000
_cell.angle_alpha   90.00
_cell.angle_beta   90.00
_cell.angle_gamma   90.00
#
_symmetry.space_group_name_H-M   'P 1'
#
loop_
_entity.id
_entity.type
_entity.pdbx_description
1 polymer ?
#
loop_
_entity_poly.entity_id
_entity_poly.type
_entity_poly.pdbx_seq_one_letter_code
_entity_poly.pdbx_strand_id
1 'polypeptide(L)'
;MDELRTAMVGTPCQITAATKINKYSDITGGSPIDFKIGLFCMENYSYTYLEKFLNSNNIEMHEIKEFRIEKGQFIVYLNDGNKFSIPVRETKIFTRKNCEVCTDYTADLSDISVGSVGSSKGYSTVIVRTEKGEEIINDMINKELLEVGELTDSGLKLLERIANRKIHENQENIKERESVARQVLSQRHLSEKSAVTQSKDCQFNNLEADVINVGGCVLCGACEYVCPIDIIQINDRKPQLFGKCNEDCHACYFACPRTYISTDILPEDIDDKPLGEYKKILSLKSNSINGQDGGVVSGILTYLLNENKVDEVFLVGQDEDIPWKPKSFVSGKVSDVIAAAGTKYSTVPIGFKALTDRED
;
A
#
# COMPACT_ATOMS: atom_id res chain seq x y z
N MET A 1 21.17 15.25 -16.77
CA MET A 1 20.20 15.46 -15.68
C MET A 1 20.06 14.13 -15.01
N ASP A 2 20.38 14.03 -13.73
CA ASP A 2 20.11 12.81 -12.99
C ASP A 2 18.60 12.53 -13.03
N GLU A 3 18.24 11.27 -13.22
CA GLU A 3 16.86 10.81 -13.28
C GLU A 3 16.22 11.03 -11.89
N LEU A 4 15.03 11.61 -11.83
CA LEU A 4 14.34 11.89 -10.58
C LEU A 4 14.12 10.60 -9.78
N ARG A 5 14.47 10.61 -8.49
CA ARG A 5 14.30 9.48 -7.57
C ARG A 5 13.26 9.84 -6.51
N THR A 6 12.25 8.98 -6.38
CA THR A 6 11.17 9.14 -5.40
C THR A 6 11.13 7.96 -4.43
N ALA A 7 10.99 8.23 -3.13
CA ALA A 7 10.64 7.19 -2.16
C ALA A 7 9.11 7.10 -1.99
N MET A 8 8.55 5.90 -2.02
CA MET A 8 7.12 5.65 -1.89
C MET A 8 6.79 4.97 -0.57
N VAL A 9 5.70 5.40 0.08
CA VAL A 9 5.02 4.62 1.12
C VAL A 9 3.74 4.02 0.55
N GLY A 10 3.55 2.72 0.71
CA GLY A 10 2.36 2.05 0.15
C GLY A 10 1.98 0.77 0.85
N THR A 11 0.70 0.42 0.75
CA THR A 11 0.17 -0.91 1.11
C THR A 11 0.63 -1.97 0.10
N PRO A 12 0.54 -3.28 0.41
CA PRO A 12 1.05 -4.36 -0.44
C PRO A 12 0.64 -4.24 -1.91
N CYS A 13 -0.64 -4.02 -2.19
CA CYS A 13 -1.13 -3.90 -3.57
C CYS A 13 -0.61 -2.66 -4.31
N GLN A 14 -0.28 -1.57 -3.60
CA GLN A 14 0.35 -0.39 -4.19
C GLN A 14 1.83 -0.65 -4.48
N ILE A 15 2.54 -1.34 -3.58
CA ILE A 15 3.93 -1.78 -3.80
C ILE A 15 3.99 -2.72 -5.01
N THR A 16 3.09 -3.69 -5.12
CA THR A 16 2.98 -4.55 -6.30
C THR A 16 2.77 -3.75 -7.58
N ALA A 17 1.90 -2.73 -7.56
CA ALA A 17 1.66 -1.88 -8.72
C ALA A 17 2.93 -1.11 -9.13
N ALA A 18 3.64 -0.50 -8.18
CA ALA A 18 4.90 0.20 -8.43
C ALA A 18 5.97 -0.75 -9.01
N THR A 19 6.10 -1.95 -8.45
CA THR A 19 7.02 -2.98 -8.95
C THR A 19 6.69 -3.38 -10.38
N LYS A 20 5.41 -3.61 -10.71
CA LYS A 20 4.99 -3.94 -12.08
C LYS A 20 5.23 -2.78 -13.05
N ILE A 21 4.93 -1.54 -12.65
CA ILE A 21 5.20 -0.34 -13.46
C ILE A 21 6.68 -0.30 -13.85
N ASN A 22 7.59 -0.45 -12.89
CA ASN A 22 9.03 -0.37 -13.19
C ASN A 22 9.58 -1.61 -13.89
N LYS A 23 9.11 -2.82 -13.57
CA LYS A 23 9.53 -4.07 -14.26
C LYS A 23 9.18 -4.05 -15.75
N TYR A 24 8.06 -3.43 -16.11
CA TYR A 24 7.54 -3.36 -17.48
C TYR A 24 7.63 -1.95 -18.07
N SER A 25 8.67 -1.19 -17.72
CA SER A 25 8.85 0.22 -18.10
C SER A 25 8.77 0.47 -19.60
N ASP A 26 9.24 -0.46 -20.44
CA ASP A 26 9.12 -0.39 -21.91
C ASP A 26 7.67 -0.30 -22.41
N ILE A 27 6.71 -0.74 -21.60
CA ILE A 27 5.27 -0.75 -21.92
C ILE A 27 4.53 0.32 -21.11
N THR A 28 4.89 0.50 -19.83
CA THR A 28 4.18 1.37 -18.88
C THR A 28 4.71 2.80 -18.85
N GLY A 29 5.89 3.06 -19.43
CA GLY A 29 6.63 4.31 -19.27
C GLY A 29 7.43 4.41 -17.97
N GLY A 30 7.35 3.42 -17.08
CA GLY A 30 8.08 3.40 -15.81
C GLY A 30 7.61 4.47 -14.81
N SER A 31 8.35 4.59 -13.70
CA SER A 31 8.12 5.62 -12.69
C SER A 31 9.42 6.00 -11.99
N PRO A 32 9.51 7.20 -11.38
CA PRO A 32 10.69 7.61 -10.62
C PRO A 32 10.80 6.90 -9.26
N ILE A 33 9.88 5.98 -8.92
CA ILE A 33 9.89 5.29 -7.63
C ILE A 33 11.12 4.38 -7.56
N ASP A 34 12.07 4.80 -6.72
CA ASP A 34 13.37 4.16 -6.56
C ASP A 34 13.51 3.48 -5.19
N PHE A 35 12.72 3.89 -4.20
CA PHE A 35 12.71 3.27 -2.86
C PHE A 35 11.27 3.01 -2.38
N LYS A 36 10.99 1.81 -1.87
CA LYS A 36 9.64 1.38 -1.49
C LYS A 36 9.58 1.02 -0.01
N ILE A 37 8.78 1.77 0.74
CA ILE A 37 8.42 1.47 2.13
C ILE A 37 7.01 0.84 2.13
N GLY A 38 6.95 -0.46 2.39
CA GLY A 38 5.71 -1.21 2.49
C GLY A 38 5.06 -1.08 3.88
N LEU A 39 3.75 -0.89 3.94
CA LEU A 39 3.00 -0.91 5.21
C LEU A 39 2.35 -2.28 5.41
N PHE A 40 2.40 -2.79 6.64
CA PHE A 40 1.58 -3.95 7.00
C PHE A 40 0.10 -3.62 6.82
N CYS A 41 -0.63 -4.48 6.12
CA CYS A 41 -2.01 -4.19 5.75
C CYS A 41 -2.86 -5.46 5.84
N MET A 42 -3.84 -5.47 6.74
CA MET A 42 -4.84 -6.54 6.82
C MET A 42 -5.98 -6.26 5.85
N GLU A 43 -6.62 -5.10 5.99
CA GLU A 43 -7.77 -4.66 5.22
C GLU A 43 -7.74 -3.14 5.03
N ASN A 44 -8.56 -2.64 4.11
CA ASN A 44 -8.74 -1.22 3.85
C ASN A 44 -10.24 -0.88 3.80
N TYR A 45 -10.61 0.33 4.23
CA TYR A 45 -12.00 0.74 4.39
C TYR A 45 -12.46 1.71 3.29
N SER A 46 -13.74 1.64 2.98
CA SER A 46 -14.41 2.61 2.10
C SER A 46 -14.70 3.88 2.90
N TYR A 47 -14.12 5.01 2.50
CA TYR A 47 -14.38 6.32 3.12
C TYR A 47 -15.88 6.58 3.28
N THR A 48 -16.65 6.43 2.21
CA THR A 48 -18.10 6.68 2.21
C THR A 48 -18.86 5.77 3.18
N TYR A 49 -18.46 4.51 3.31
CA TYR A 49 -19.16 3.59 4.22
C TYR A 49 -18.72 3.76 5.67
N LEU A 50 -17.45 4.11 5.90
CA LEU A 50 -16.96 4.49 7.22
C LEU A 50 -17.66 5.75 7.72
N GLU A 51 -17.75 6.79 6.90
CA GLU A 51 -18.47 8.04 7.21
C GLU A 51 -19.94 7.78 7.53
N LYS A 52 -20.65 7.00 6.69
CA LYS A 52 -22.05 6.62 6.96
C LYS A 52 -22.21 5.84 8.27
N PHE A 53 -21.27 4.94 8.57
CA PHE A 53 -21.28 4.16 9.79
C PHE A 53 -21.06 5.06 11.02
N LEU A 54 -20.09 5.97 10.98
CA LEU A 54 -19.79 6.89 12.07
C LEU A 54 -20.95 7.87 12.30
N ASN A 55 -21.54 8.42 11.23
CA ASN A 55 -22.72 9.27 11.32
C ASN A 55 -23.91 8.53 11.97
N SER A 56 -24.08 7.25 11.67
CA SER A 56 -25.12 6.40 12.30
C SER A 56 -24.86 6.16 13.80
N ASN A 57 -23.64 6.40 14.27
CA ASN A 57 -23.23 6.38 15.67
C ASN A 57 -23.09 7.79 16.28
N ASN A 58 -23.59 8.82 15.61
CA ASN A 58 -23.50 10.23 16.01
C ASN A 58 -22.06 10.74 16.17
N ILE A 59 -21.16 10.31 15.27
CA ILE A 59 -19.78 10.79 15.19
C ILE A 59 -19.57 11.34 13.80
N GLU A 60 -19.25 12.63 13.71
CA GLU A 60 -18.88 13.26 12.45
C GLU A 60 -17.37 13.16 12.20
N MET A 61 -16.96 13.08 10.93
CA MET A 61 -15.56 12.88 10.56
C MET A 61 -14.64 13.99 11.09
N HIS A 62 -15.13 15.23 11.19
CA HIS A 62 -14.34 16.37 11.66
C HIS A 62 -14.06 16.34 13.18
N GLU A 63 -14.80 15.53 13.95
CA GLU A 63 -14.62 15.39 15.39
C GLU A 63 -13.49 14.41 15.74
N ILE A 64 -12.98 13.68 14.75
CA ILE A 64 -12.04 12.59 14.93
C ILE A 64 -10.60 13.13 14.94
N LYS A 65 -9.88 12.77 15.99
CA LYS A 65 -8.46 13.05 16.19
C LYS A 65 -7.56 11.98 15.61
N GLU A 66 -7.91 10.71 15.81
CA GLU A 66 -7.07 9.58 15.42
C GLU A 66 -7.90 8.31 15.27
N PHE A 67 -7.59 7.50 14.28
CA PHE A 67 -8.04 6.12 14.21
C PHE A 67 -6.94 5.17 14.67
N ARG A 68 -7.30 4.05 15.30
CA ARG A 68 -6.36 3.00 15.67
C ARG A 68 -6.96 1.61 15.60
N ILE A 69 -6.18 0.64 15.14
CA ILE A 69 -6.49 -0.78 15.30
C ILE A 69 -5.47 -1.40 16.25
N GLU A 70 -5.92 -1.75 17.45
CA GLU A 70 -5.08 -2.42 18.44
C GLU A 70 -5.90 -3.40 19.27
N LYS A 71 -5.28 -4.51 19.68
CA LYS A 71 -5.92 -5.53 20.54
C LYS A 71 -7.28 -6.03 20.03
N GLY A 72 -7.43 -6.12 18.70
CA GLY A 72 -8.66 -6.58 18.05
C GLY A 72 -9.82 -5.58 18.07
N GLN A 73 -9.56 -4.31 18.40
CA GLN A 73 -10.54 -3.22 18.38
C GLN A 73 -10.17 -2.20 17.29
N PHE A 74 -11.19 -1.72 16.58
CA PHE A 74 -11.14 -0.49 15.82
C PHE A 74 -11.56 0.65 16.75
N ILE A 75 -10.67 1.62 16.95
CA ILE A 75 -10.81 2.70 17.93
C ILE A 75 -10.79 4.03 17.18
N VAL A 76 -11.74 4.89 17.52
CA VAL A 76 -11.85 6.28 17.07
C VAL A 76 -11.61 7.16 18.28
N TYR A 77 -10.49 7.89 18.31
CA TYR A 77 -10.21 8.91 19.30
C TYR A 77 -10.76 10.25 18.81
N LEU A 78 -11.54 10.92 19.65
CA LEU A 78 -12.16 12.20 19.33
C LEU A 78 -11.33 13.38 19.86
N ASN A 79 -11.54 14.55 19.27
CA ASN A 79 -10.85 15.80 19.62
C ASN A 79 -11.12 16.24 21.06
N ASP A 80 -12.29 15.91 21.61
CA ASP A 80 -12.69 16.18 22.99
C ASP A 80 -12.08 15.21 24.03
N GLY A 81 -11.32 14.21 23.57
CA GLY A 81 -10.69 13.19 24.41
C GLY A 81 -11.54 11.94 24.64
N ASN A 82 -12.79 11.90 24.17
CA ASN A 82 -13.60 10.69 24.17
C ASN A 82 -13.09 9.66 23.16
N LYS A 83 -13.55 8.41 23.30
CA LYS A 83 -13.26 7.36 22.32
C LYS A 83 -14.50 6.52 22.03
N PHE A 84 -14.62 6.13 20.77
CA PHE A 84 -15.54 5.11 20.31
C PHE A 84 -14.75 3.88 19.89
N SER A 85 -15.22 2.68 20.20
CA SER A 85 -14.52 1.45 19.81
C SER A 85 -15.47 0.31 19.51
N ILE A 86 -15.15 -0.46 18.48
CA ILE A 86 -15.86 -1.68 18.10
C ILE A 86 -14.86 -2.81 17.85
N PRO A 87 -15.28 -4.08 18.01
CA PRO A 87 -14.50 -5.23 17.55
C PRO A 87 -14.17 -5.14 16.06
N VAL A 88 -12.94 -5.49 15.66
CA VAL A 88 -12.51 -5.43 14.23
C VAL A 88 -13.42 -6.24 13.31
N ARG A 89 -14.00 -7.34 13.78
CA ARG A 89 -14.96 -8.15 13.00
C ARG A 89 -16.20 -7.36 12.54
N GLU A 90 -16.59 -6.31 13.27
CA GLU A 90 -17.75 -5.48 12.94
C GLU A 90 -17.43 -4.42 11.87
N THR A 91 -16.14 -4.21 11.58
CA THR A 91 -15.69 -3.30 10.50
C THR A 91 -16.01 -3.81 9.10
N LYS A 92 -16.34 -5.10 8.95
CA LYS A 92 -16.65 -5.76 7.68
C LYS A 92 -17.73 -5.06 6.84
N ILE A 93 -18.65 -4.33 7.49
CA ILE A 93 -19.70 -3.56 6.80
C ILE A 93 -19.15 -2.37 5.97
N PHE A 94 -17.96 -1.88 6.31
CA PHE A 94 -17.27 -0.80 5.60
C PHE A 94 -15.90 -1.21 5.05
N THR A 95 -15.46 -2.45 5.25
CA THR A 95 -14.31 -3.08 4.57
C THR A 95 -14.56 -3.19 3.06
N ARG A 96 -13.51 -2.95 2.28
CA ARG A 96 -13.54 -3.16 0.83
C ARG A 96 -13.39 -4.64 0.50
N LYS A 97 -14.39 -5.21 -0.19
CA LYS A 97 -14.40 -6.63 -0.61
C LYS A 97 -13.22 -7.05 -1.49
N ASN A 98 -12.58 -6.10 -2.17
CA ASN A 98 -11.38 -6.39 -2.97
C ASN A 98 -10.16 -6.79 -2.11
N CYS A 99 -10.18 -6.57 -0.79
CA CYS A 99 -9.14 -7.02 0.13
C CYS A 99 -9.19 -8.53 0.37
N GLU A 100 -10.37 -9.16 0.16
CA GLU A 100 -10.64 -10.59 0.42
C GLU A 100 -9.92 -11.54 -0.55
N VAL A 101 -9.12 -11.00 -1.48
CA VAL A 101 -8.29 -11.76 -2.44
C VAL A 101 -6.83 -11.31 -2.40
N CYS A 102 -6.40 -10.70 -1.30
CA CYS A 102 -5.02 -10.25 -1.10
C CYS A 102 -4.30 -11.21 -0.14
N THR A 103 -3.33 -11.98 -0.59
CA THR A 103 -2.57 -12.86 0.30
C THR A 103 -1.39 -12.16 0.99
N ASP A 104 -0.87 -11.09 0.41
CA ASP A 104 0.26 -10.34 0.99
C ASP A 104 -0.16 -9.45 2.19
N TYR A 105 0.34 -9.73 3.40
CA TYR A 105 0.18 -8.89 4.60
C TYR A 105 1.31 -7.89 4.80
N THR A 106 2.55 -8.27 4.48
CA THR A 106 3.78 -7.58 4.86
C THR A 106 4.44 -6.80 3.73
N ALA A 107 3.78 -6.57 2.60
CA ALA A 107 4.29 -5.87 1.43
C ALA A 107 5.62 -6.46 0.96
N ASP A 108 5.57 -7.67 0.43
CA ASP A 108 6.75 -8.54 0.22
C ASP A 108 7.70 -8.02 -0.87
N LEU A 109 7.22 -7.11 -1.71
CA LEU A 109 7.97 -6.48 -2.80
C LEU A 109 8.61 -5.14 -2.44
N SER A 110 8.59 -4.76 -1.17
CA SER A 110 9.16 -3.49 -0.69
C SER A 110 10.66 -3.61 -0.41
N ASP A 111 11.35 -2.47 -0.27
CA ASP A 111 12.74 -2.43 0.21
C ASP A 111 12.78 -2.63 1.73
N ILE A 112 11.80 -2.02 2.41
CA ILE A 112 11.55 -2.14 3.85
C ILE A 112 10.05 -2.21 4.07
N SER A 113 9.59 -3.14 4.92
CA SER A 113 8.22 -3.17 5.41
C SER A 113 8.13 -2.70 6.86
N VAL A 114 7.09 -1.95 7.20
CA VAL A 114 6.88 -1.39 8.54
C VAL A 114 5.45 -1.65 9.01
N GLY A 115 5.30 -2.07 10.26
CA GLY A 115 4.02 -2.10 10.95
C GLY A 115 4.15 -2.29 12.45
N SER A 116 3.02 -2.17 13.17
CA SER A 116 3.03 -2.16 14.63
C SER A 116 3.04 -3.56 15.26
N VAL A 117 2.56 -4.58 14.56
CA VAL A 117 2.43 -5.95 15.07
C VAL A 117 3.80 -6.59 15.21
N GLY A 118 4.10 -7.11 16.40
CA GLY A 118 5.33 -7.82 16.73
C GLY A 118 6.22 -7.04 17.69
N SER A 119 6.08 -5.71 17.71
CA SER A 119 6.85 -4.79 18.55
C SER A 119 6.06 -4.27 19.74
N SER A 120 6.78 -3.78 20.75
CA SER A 120 6.22 -3.13 21.92
C SER A 120 5.66 -1.73 21.59
N LYS A 121 4.83 -1.18 22.47
CA LYS A 121 4.23 0.15 22.28
C LYS A 121 5.32 1.20 22.09
N GLY A 122 5.25 1.95 20.99
CA GLY A 122 6.20 3.00 20.65
C GLY A 122 7.34 2.54 19.73
N TYR A 123 7.39 1.25 19.39
CA TYR A 123 8.27 0.71 18.34
C TYR A 123 7.40 0.16 17.20
N SER A 124 8.00 0.11 16.01
CA SER A 124 7.49 -0.60 14.86
C SER A 124 8.33 -1.84 14.59
N THR A 125 7.68 -2.91 14.13
CA THR A 125 8.38 -4.02 13.50
C THR A 125 8.75 -3.61 12.08
N VAL A 126 10.03 -3.80 11.75
CA VAL A 126 10.64 -3.44 10.47
C VAL A 126 11.23 -4.69 9.84
N ILE A 127 10.75 -5.04 8.66
CA ILE A 127 11.27 -6.16 7.86
C ILE A 127 12.13 -5.58 6.75
N VAL A 128 13.43 -5.86 6.78
CA VAL A 128 14.39 -5.42 5.77
C VAL A 128 14.49 -6.48 4.68
N ARG A 129 14.25 -6.11 3.42
CA ARG A 129 14.14 -7.06 2.30
C ARG A 129 15.25 -6.92 1.28
N THR A 130 15.62 -5.71 0.91
CA THR A 130 16.65 -5.44 -0.11
C THR A 130 17.97 -4.99 0.51
N GLU A 131 19.06 -5.09 -0.25
CA GLU A 131 20.37 -4.55 0.14
C GLU A 131 20.30 -3.05 0.38
N LYS A 132 19.56 -2.33 -0.48
CA LYS A 132 19.31 -0.89 -0.34
C LYS A 132 18.60 -0.57 0.97
N GLY A 133 17.55 -1.33 1.32
CA GLY A 133 16.85 -1.19 2.59
C GLY A 133 17.77 -1.46 3.80
N GLU A 134 18.65 -2.45 3.68
CA GLU A 134 19.62 -2.76 4.75
C GLU A 134 20.66 -1.66 4.95
N GLU A 135 21.23 -1.11 3.87
CA GLU A 135 22.18 0.00 3.94
C GLU A 135 21.58 1.19 4.70
N ILE A 136 20.36 1.59 4.33
CA ILE A 136 19.65 2.71 4.93
C ILE A 136 19.40 2.48 6.43
N ILE A 137 18.86 1.32 6.81
CA ILE A 137 18.57 1.02 8.22
C ILE A 137 19.86 0.96 9.05
N ASN A 138 20.90 0.33 8.54
CA ASN A 138 22.17 0.25 9.25
C ASN A 138 22.81 1.64 9.44
N ASP A 139 22.80 2.50 8.41
CA ASP A 139 23.34 3.85 8.54
C ASP A 139 22.55 4.69 9.54
N MET A 140 21.21 4.62 9.51
CA MET A 140 20.36 5.31 10.47
C MET A 140 20.58 4.84 11.92
N ILE A 141 20.82 3.54 12.14
CA ILE A 141 21.18 3.02 13.47
C ILE A 141 22.56 3.53 13.91
N ASN A 142 23.55 3.50 13.02
CA ASN A 142 24.90 3.98 13.30
C ASN A 142 24.94 5.50 13.61
N LYS A 143 24.05 6.27 12.99
CA LYS A 143 23.84 7.71 13.24
C LYS A 143 22.92 7.99 14.44
N GLU A 144 22.50 6.95 15.18
CA GLU A 144 21.61 7.05 16.35
C GLU A 144 20.23 7.68 16.03
N LEU A 145 19.81 7.67 14.76
CA LEU A 145 18.50 8.16 14.32
C LEU A 145 17.38 7.13 14.57
N LEU A 146 17.76 5.85 14.69
CA LEU A 146 16.88 4.74 15.05
C LEU A 146 17.37 4.04 16.31
N GLU A 147 16.46 3.84 17.25
CA GLU A 147 16.65 3.04 18.45
C GLU A 147 16.18 1.60 18.18
N VAL A 148 17.05 0.61 18.47
CA VAL A 148 16.71 -0.81 18.37
C VAL A 148 16.09 -1.29 19.68
N GLY A 149 14.83 -1.71 19.61
CA GLY A 149 14.10 -2.32 20.71
C GLY A 149 14.18 -3.84 20.74
N GLU A 150 13.58 -4.42 21.76
CA GLU A 150 13.44 -5.88 21.87
C GLU A 150 12.37 -6.40 20.89
N LEU A 151 12.68 -7.50 20.21
CA LEU A 151 11.76 -8.27 19.39
C LEU A 151 11.61 -9.66 20.03
N THR A 152 10.45 -9.94 20.61
CA THR A 152 10.23 -11.18 21.35
C THR A 152 9.75 -12.31 20.43
N ASP A 153 10.06 -13.56 20.79
CA ASP A 153 9.54 -14.74 20.09
C ASP A 153 8.00 -14.75 20.02
N SER A 154 7.33 -14.25 21.06
CA SER A 154 5.87 -14.15 21.09
C SER A 154 5.34 -13.08 20.14
N GLY A 155 6.07 -11.97 19.99
CA GLY A 155 5.79 -10.93 19.00
C GLY A 155 5.92 -11.45 17.56
N LEU A 156 7.02 -12.15 17.27
CA LEU A 156 7.25 -12.78 15.96
C LEU A 156 6.18 -13.82 15.63
N LYS A 157 5.87 -14.73 16.55
CA LYS A 157 4.80 -15.74 16.37
C LYS A 157 3.43 -15.11 16.16
N LEU A 158 3.16 -13.96 16.79
CA LEU A 158 1.91 -13.22 16.57
C LEU A 158 1.87 -12.62 15.16
N LEU A 159 2.97 -12.02 14.71
CA LEU A 159 3.11 -11.47 13.37
C LEU A 159 2.90 -12.55 12.30
N GLU A 160 3.61 -13.67 12.39
CA GLU A 160 3.46 -14.83 11.49
C GLU A 160 2.03 -15.37 11.50
N ARG A 161 1.40 -15.49 12.68
CA ARG A 161 0.01 -15.96 12.79
C ARG A 161 -0.97 -15.04 12.07
N ILE A 162 -0.79 -13.73 12.20
CA ILE A 162 -1.67 -12.73 11.57
C ILE A 162 -1.50 -12.79 10.04
N ALA A 163 -0.27 -12.90 9.55
CA ALA A 163 -0.01 -13.02 8.12
C ALA A 163 -0.58 -14.33 7.54
N ASN A 164 -0.32 -15.47 8.17
CA ASN A 164 -0.89 -16.77 7.81
C ASN A 164 -2.42 -16.75 7.75
N ARG A 165 -3.06 -16.12 8.75
CA ARG A 165 -4.53 -16.00 8.77
C ARG A 165 -5.02 -15.26 7.54
N LYS A 166 -4.38 -14.15 7.15
CA LYS A 166 -4.74 -13.40 5.95
C LYS A 166 -4.62 -14.25 4.69
N ILE A 167 -3.50 -14.96 4.54
CA ILE A 167 -3.24 -15.85 3.40
C ILE A 167 -4.33 -16.92 3.31
N HIS A 168 -4.54 -17.68 4.40
CA HIS A 168 -5.50 -18.78 4.43
C HIS A 168 -6.94 -18.33 4.14
N GLU A 169 -7.44 -17.31 4.87
CA GLU A 169 -8.80 -16.80 4.68
C GLU A 169 -9.00 -16.31 3.23
N ASN A 170 -8.02 -15.61 2.66
CA ASN A 170 -8.16 -15.08 1.31
C ASN A 170 -7.97 -16.15 0.22
N GLN A 171 -7.17 -17.20 0.46
CA GLN A 171 -7.11 -18.36 -0.44
C GLN A 171 -8.44 -19.10 -0.52
N GLU A 172 -9.17 -19.23 0.60
CA GLU A 172 -10.53 -19.78 0.60
C GLU A 172 -11.49 -18.90 -0.20
N ASN A 173 -11.45 -17.58 0.03
CA ASN A 173 -12.25 -16.61 -0.73
C ASN A 173 -11.94 -16.63 -2.24
N ILE A 174 -10.67 -16.80 -2.62
CA ILE A 174 -10.26 -16.93 -4.02
C ILE A 174 -10.90 -18.16 -4.64
N LYS A 175 -10.81 -19.33 -3.99
CA LYS A 175 -11.44 -20.57 -4.46
C LYS A 175 -12.95 -20.42 -4.64
N GLU A 176 -13.63 -19.79 -3.68
CA GLU A 176 -15.07 -19.53 -3.77
C GLU A 176 -15.40 -18.62 -4.98
N ARG A 177 -14.64 -17.53 -5.17
CA ARG A 177 -14.84 -16.61 -6.29
C ARG A 177 -14.62 -17.28 -7.64
N GLU A 178 -13.57 -18.08 -7.77
CA GLU A 178 -13.27 -18.79 -9.02
C GLU A 178 -14.31 -19.86 -9.34
N SER A 179 -14.93 -20.48 -8.32
CA SER A 179 -16.03 -21.45 -8.51
C SER A 179 -17.27 -20.84 -9.19
N VAL A 180 -17.45 -19.52 -9.10
CA VAL A 180 -18.53 -18.76 -9.75
C VAL A 180 -18.02 -17.88 -10.90
N ALA A 181 -16.91 -18.29 -11.54
CA ALA A 181 -16.29 -17.64 -12.68
C ALA A 181 -15.84 -16.18 -12.44
N ARG A 182 -15.56 -15.80 -11.18
CA ARG A 182 -14.92 -14.52 -10.83
C ARG A 182 -13.43 -14.71 -10.62
N GLN A 183 -12.68 -14.64 -11.71
CA GLN A 183 -11.24 -14.89 -11.71
C GLN A 183 -10.44 -13.95 -10.79
N VAL A 184 -9.33 -14.47 -10.27
CA VAL A 184 -8.34 -13.71 -9.48
C VAL A 184 -6.97 -13.85 -10.15
N LEU A 185 -6.77 -13.10 -11.23
CA LEU A 185 -5.60 -13.26 -12.11
C LEU A 185 -4.25 -13.07 -11.41
N SER A 186 -4.20 -12.20 -10.40
CA SER A 186 -2.98 -11.95 -9.60
C SER A 186 -2.53 -13.12 -8.74
N GLN A 187 -3.29 -14.22 -8.72
CA GLN A 187 -2.99 -15.43 -7.94
C GLN A 187 -2.71 -16.62 -8.85
N ARG A 188 -2.67 -16.41 -10.17
CA ARG A 188 -2.24 -17.42 -11.13
C ARG A 188 -0.72 -17.35 -11.27
N HIS A 189 -0.03 -18.38 -10.81
CA HIS A 189 1.41 -18.50 -10.99
C HIS A 189 1.74 -18.75 -12.46
N LEU A 190 2.43 -17.79 -13.07
CA LEU A 190 2.80 -17.81 -14.48
C LEU A 190 4.28 -17.46 -14.62
N SER A 191 4.98 -18.16 -15.51
CA SER A 191 6.32 -17.73 -15.92
C SER A 191 6.27 -16.34 -16.56
N GLU A 192 7.37 -15.60 -16.52
CA GLU A 192 7.48 -14.26 -17.13
C GLU A 192 7.01 -14.24 -18.59
N LYS A 193 7.47 -15.20 -19.39
CA LYS A 193 7.05 -15.31 -20.80
C LYS A 193 5.53 -15.45 -20.94
N SER A 194 4.90 -16.27 -20.12
CA SER A 194 3.45 -16.49 -20.16
C SER A 194 2.66 -15.28 -19.68
N ALA A 195 3.11 -14.63 -18.60
CA ALA A 195 2.47 -13.43 -18.06
C ALA A 195 2.53 -12.27 -19.06
N VAL A 196 3.69 -12.05 -19.70
CA VAL A 196 3.87 -11.03 -20.74
C VAL A 196 3.03 -11.33 -21.97
N THR A 197 3.04 -12.57 -22.46
CA THR A 197 2.26 -12.97 -23.64
C THR A 197 0.77 -12.70 -23.43
N GLN A 198 0.20 -13.20 -22.32
CA GLN A 198 -1.23 -12.99 -22.03
C GLN A 198 -1.56 -11.52 -21.80
N SER A 199 -0.67 -10.75 -21.18
CA SER A 199 -0.90 -9.32 -20.95
C SER A 199 -0.83 -8.48 -22.23
N LYS A 200 -0.05 -8.89 -23.24
CA LYS A 200 0.00 -8.27 -24.57
C LYS A 200 -1.23 -8.55 -25.43
N ASP A 201 -2.10 -9.46 -25.02
CA ASP A 201 -3.41 -9.65 -25.68
C ASP A 201 -4.51 -8.79 -25.04
N CYS A 202 -4.17 -8.00 -24.00
CA CYS A 202 -5.14 -7.30 -23.16
C CYS A 202 -5.07 -5.77 -23.33
N GLN A 203 -6.23 -5.11 -23.37
CA GLN A 203 -6.39 -3.65 -23.35
C GLN A 203 -7.25 -3.20 -22.15
N PHE A 204 -7.62 -1.92 -22.11
CA PHE A 204 -8.51 -1.40 -21.06
C PHE A 204 -9.82 -2.18 -20.92
N ASN A 205 -10.44 -2.63 -22.02
CA ASN A 205 -11.68 -3.41 -21.96
C ASN A 205 -11.48 -4.75 -21.22
N ASN A 206 -10.30 -5.38 -21.36
CA ASN A 206 -9.95 -6.57 -20.58
C ASN A 206 -9.74 -6.20 -19.11
N LEU A 207 -9.03 -5.11 -18.82
CA LEU A 207 -8.88 -4.62 -17.44
C LEU A 207 -10.25 -4.35 -16.80
N GLU A 208 -11.19 -3.77 -17.55
CA GLU A 208 -12.54 -3.50 -17.11
C GLU A 208 -13.29 -4.80 -16.79
N ALA A 209 -13.28 -5.78 -17.69
CA ALA A 209 -13.92 -7.07 -17.48
C ALA A 209 -13.28 -7.87 -16.33
N ASP A 210 -11.94 -7.97 -16.33
CA ASP A 210 -11.18 -8.90 -15.49
C ASP A 210 -10.96 -8.39 -14.07
N VAL A 211 -10.97 -7.06 -13.87
CA VAL A 211 -10.65 -6.45 -12.57
C VAL A 211 -11.74 -5.51 -12.10
N ILE A 212 -12.23 -4.59 -12.94
CA ILE A 212 -13.13 -3.52 -12.49
C ILE A 212 -14.54 -4.07 -12.23
N ASN A 213 -15.15 -4.74 -13.22
CA ASN A 213 -16.53 -5.22 -13.17
C ASN A 213 -16.72 -6.37 -12.17
N VAL A 214 -15.67 -7.16 -11.91
CA VAL A 214 -15.69 -8.21 -10.87
C VAL A 214 -15.38 -7.68 -9.46
N GLY A 215 -15.17 -6.37 -9.31
CA GLY A 215 -14.93 -5.71 -8.04
C GLY A 215 -13.54 -5.94 -7.45
N GLY A 216 -12.54 -6.29 -8.27
CA GLY A 216 -11.15 -6.51 -7.86
C GLY A 216 -10.32 -5.22 -7.74
N CYS A 217 -10.74 -4.14 -8.39
CA CYS A 217 -9.98 -2.88 -8.43
C CYS A 217 -9.68 -2.32 -7.03
N VAL A 218 -8.39 -2.12 -6.72
CA VAL A 218 -7.92 -1.59 -5.43
C VAL A 218 -7.87 -0.06 -5.37
N LEU A 219 -8.20 0.64 -6.46
CA LEU A 219 -8.13 2.10 -6.59
C LEU A 219 -6.74 2.67 -6.26
N CYS A 220 -5.68 2.04 -6.76
CA CYS A 220 -4.33 2.58 -6.56
C CYS A 220 -3.99 3.75 -7.49
N GLY A 221 -4.67 3.91 -8.64
CA GLY A 221 -4.37 4.95 -9.63
C GLY A 221 -3.33 4.54 -10.69
N ALA A 222 -2.77 3.33 -10.61
CA ALA A 222 -1.72 2.89 -11.53
C ALA A 222 -2.14 2.95 -13.01
N CYS A 223 -3.37 2.58 -13.33
CA CYS A 223 -3.89 2.61 -14.70
C CYS A 223 -4.09 4.03 -15.27
N GLU A 224 -4.42 5.00 -14.42
CA GLU A 224 -4.54 6.41 -14.78
C GLU A 224 -3.13 6.98 -15.02
N TYR A 225 -2.20 6.73 -14.09
CA TYR A 225 -0.81 7.17 -14.19
C TYR A 225 -0.09 6.70 -15.47
N VAL A 226 -0.20 5.42 -15.84
CA VAL A 226 0.49 4.88 -17.03
C VAL A 226 -0.24 5.15 -18.35
N CYS A 227 -1.36 5.89 -18.34
CA CYS A 227 -2.11 6.16 -19.55
C CYS A 227 -1.38 7.22 -20.39
N PRO A 228 -0.81 6.88 -21.56
CA PRO A 228 0.06 7.80 -22.30
C PRO A 228 -0.69 8.99 -22.95
N ILE A 229 -2.02 8.90 -23.03
CA ILE A 229 -2.89 9.88 -23.67
C ILE A 229 -3.99 10.39 -22.72
N ASP A 230 -3.85 10.13 -21.41
CA ASP A 230 -4.72 10.64 -20.34
C ASP A 230 -6.24 10.42 -20.56
N ILE A 231 -6.61 9.26 -21.08
CA ILE A 231 -8.03 8.88 -21.30
C ILE A 231 -8.57 7.95 -20.20
N ILE A 232 -7.76 7.50 -19.25
CA ILE A 232 -8.22 6.69 -18.11
C ILE A 232 -8.28 7.60 -16.90
N GLN A 233 -9.48 7.82 -16.36
CA GLN A 233 -9.68 8.65 -15.16
C GLN A 233 -10.45 7.87 -14.10
N ILE A 234 -10.12 8.09 -12.83
CA ILE A 234 -10.88 7.49 -11.71
C ILE A 234 -12.06 8.39 -11.36
N ASN A 235 -13.25 7.91 -11.70
CA ASN A 235 -14.53 8.58 -11.42
C ASN A 235 -15.48 7.59 -10.72
N ASP A 236 -16.31 8.09 -9.80
CA ASP A 236 -17.24 7.26 -9.01
C ASP A 236 -16.60 6.03 -8.34
N ARG A 237 -15.35 6.16 -7.89
CA ARG A 237 -14.57 5.08 -7.24
C ARG A 237 -14.27 3.90 -8.18
N LYS A 238 -14.09 4.15 -9.47
CA LYS A 238 -13.53 3.17 -10.43
C LYS A 238 -12.82 3.87 -11.61
N PRO A 239 -11.84 3.22 -12.24
CA PRO A 239 -11.30 3.69 -13.51
C PRO A 239 -12.36 3.66 -14.62
N GLN A 240 -12.40 4.69 -15.45
CA GLN A 240 -13.29 4.84 -16.60
C GLN A 240 -12.51 5.36 -17.81
N LEU A 241 -12.95 4.99 -19.01
CA LEU A 241 -12.32 5.39 -20.26
C LEU A 241 -13.06 6.58 -20.90
N PHE A 242 -12.34 7.65 -21.20
CA PHE A 242 -12.82 8.88 -21.82
C PHE A 242 -12.11 9.12 -23.15
N GLY A 243 -12.46 8.35 -24.17
CA GLY A 243 -11.86 8.44 -25.50
C GLY A 243 -11.55 7.08 -26.09
N LYS A 244 -10.74 7.07 -27.16
CA LYS A 244 -10.31 5.85 -27.83
C LYS A 244 -8.85 5.55 -27.48
N CYS A 245 -8.61 4.38 -26.89
CA CYS A 245 -7.26 3.90 -26.64
C CYS A 245 -6.55 3.56 -27.95
N ASN A 246 -5.24 3.82 -28.00
CA ASN A 246 -4.39 3.33 -29.09
C ASN A 246 -4.43 1.80 -29.11
N GLU A 247 -4.44 1.23 -30.32
CA GLU A 247 -4.22 -0.21 -30.50
C GLU A 247 -2.82 -0.56 -29.97
N ASP A 248 -2.69 -1.77 -29.43
CA ASP A 248 -1.45 -2.30 -28.85
C ASP A 248 -0.78 -1.50 -27.71
N CYS A 249 -1.57 -0.71 -26.94
CA CYS A 249 -1.07 0.03 -25.78
C CYS A 249 -0.72 -0.85 -24.55
N HIS A 250 -1.66 -1.64 -24.02
CA HIS A 250 -1.49 -2.59 -22.90
C HIS A 250 -1.07 -2.03 -21.53
N ALA A 251 -0.59 -0.77 -21.44
CA ALA A 251 0.05 -0.18 -20.27
C ALA A 251 -0.75 -0.36 -18.97
N CYS A 252 -2.06 -0.04 -18.99
CA CYS A 252 -2.92 -0.14 -17.81
C CYS A 252 -3.07 -1.58 -17.28
N TYR A 253 -3.02 -2.57 -18.17
CA TYR A 253 -3.12 -3.98 -17.82
C TYR A 253 -1.81 -4.49 -17.20
N PHE A 254 -0.67 -4.06 -17.74
CA PHE A 254 0.65 -4.33 -17.15
C PHE A 254 0.84 -3.64 -15.78
N ALA A 255 0.33 -2.43 -15.59
CA ALA A 255 0.47 -1.70 -14.33
C ALA A 255 -0.45 -2.20 -13.20
N CYS A 256 -1.57 -2.85 -13.53
CA CYS A 256 -2.55 -3.25 -12.53
C CYS A 256 -2.00 -4.35 -11.60
N PRO A 257 -2.09 -4.21 -10.27
CA PRO A 257 -1.66 -5.26 -9.33
C PRO A 257 -2.64 -6.45 -9.23
N ARG A 258 -3.76 -6.41 -9.97
CA ARG A 258 -4.82 -7.43 -9.96
C ARG A 258 -4.91 -8.24 -11.25
N THR A 259 -4.05 -7.95 -12.22
CA THR A 259 -3.86 -8.77 -13.43
C THR A 259 -2.72 -9.77 -13.19
N TYR A 260 -2.23 -10.43 -14.24
CA TYR A 260 -1.16 -11.41 -14.15
C TYR A 260 0.09 -10.85 -13.46
N ILE A 261 0.67 -11.64 -12.56
CA ILE A 261 1.95 -11.38 -11.91
C ILE A 261 2.85 -12.57 -12.23
N SER A 262 4.05 -12.30 -12.73
CA SER A 262 4.99 -13.36 -13.06
C SER A 262 5.76 -13.87 -11.85
N THR A 263 6.29 -15.08 -11.98
CA THR A 263 7.19 -15.69 -10.99
C THR A 263 8.50 -14.94 -10.79
N ASP A 264 8.88 -14.08 -11.74
CA ASP A 264 10.03 -13.16 -11.60
C ASP A 264 9.75 -12.03 -10.60
N ILE A 265 8.47 -11.71 -10.35
CA ILE A 265 8.05 -10.68 -9.39
C ILE A 265 7.67 -11.36 -8.08
N LEU A 266 6.75 -12.34 -8.11
CA LEU A 266 6.30 -13.09 -6.94
C LEU A 266 6.54 -14.58 -7.13
N PRO A 267 7.46 -15.20 -6.37
CA PRO A 267 7.72 -16.63 -6.43
C PRO A 267 6.47 -17.49 -6.18
N GLU A 268 6.45 -18.71 -6.71
CA GLU A 268 5.31 -19.63 -6.56
C GLU A 268 5.04 -20.02 -5.10
N ASP A 269 6.09 -20.11 -4.29
CA ASP A 269 6.03 -20.51 -2.88
C ASP A 269 5.83 -19.32 -1.92
N ILE A 270 5.50 -18.13 -2.43
CA ILE A 270 5.40 -16.93 -1.59
C ILE A 270 4.32 -17.05 -0.51
N ASP A 271 3.21 -17.72 -0.81
CA ASP A 271 2.13 -17.94 0.15
C ASP A 271 2.51 -18.98 1.24
N ASP A 272 3.54 -19.80 1.01
CA ASP A 272 4.12 -20.71 2.02
C ASP A 272 5.09 -19.97 2.96
N LYS A 273 5.43 -18.70 2.65
CA LYS A 273 6.32 -17.81 3.40
C LYS A 273 5.51 -16.62 3.94
N PRO A 274 4.91 -16.71 5.15
CA PRO A 274 3.93 -15.73 5.63
C PRO A 274 4.44 -14.28 5.73
N LEU A 275 5.75 -14.09 5.88
CA LEU A 275 6.39 -12.77 5.95
C LEU A 275 7.17 -12.43 4.66
N GLY A 276 6.98 -13.22 3.61
CA GLY A 276 7.75 -13.19 2.38
C GLY A 276 9.23 -13.52 2.59
N GLU A 277 10.05 -13.19 1.59
CA GLU A 277 11.50 -13.25 1.72
C GLU A 277 12.05 -11.97 2.35
N TYR A 278 12.98 -12.11 3.29
CA TYR A 278 13.58 -10.99 4.00
C TYR A 278 14.99 -11.30 4.47
N LYS A 279 15.77 -10.25 4.73
CA LYS A 279 17.14 -10.34 5.27
C LYS A 279 17.13 -10.37 6.79
N LYS A 280 16.35 -9.50 7.43
CA LYS A 280 16.21 -9.41 8.89
C LYS A 280 14.93 -8.71 9.31
N ILE A 281 14.51 -8.96 10.55
CA ILE A 281 13.40 -8.29 11.21
C ILE A 281 13.94 -7.60 12.46
N LEU A 282 13.57 -6.33 12.65
CA LEU A 282 14.01 -5.49 13.76
C LEU A 282 12.79 -4.82 14.42
N SER A 283 12.90 -4.53 15.71
CA SER A 283 11.97 -3.65 16.40
C SER A 283 12.64 -2.27 16.50
N LEU A 284 12.11 -1.25 15.81
CA LEU A 284 12.76 0.05 15.67
C LEU A 284 11.84 1.19 16.12
N LYS A 285 12.46 2.26 16.62
CA LYS A 285 11.80 3.52 16.95
C LYS A 285 12.65 4.68 16.44
N SER A 286 12.03 5.71 15.87
CA SER A 286 12.73 6.93 15.48
C SER A 286 13.02 7.80 16.70
N ASN A 287 14.27 8.26 16.80
CA ASN A 287 14.68 9.24 17.80
C ASN A 287 14.41 10.68 17.33
N SER A 288 14.32 10.88 16.02
CA SER A 288 14.20 12.21 15.41
C SER A 288 12.75 12.68 15.28
N ILE A 289 11.78 11.76 15.22
CA ILE A 289 10.38 12.08 14.96
C ILE A 289 9.46 11.31 15.90
N ASN A 290 8.64 12.06 16.64
CA ASN A 290 7.50 11.50 17.36
C ASN A 290 6.37 11.24 16.35
N GLY A 291 5.98 9.97 16.20
CA GLY A 291 4.89 9.57 15.32
C GLY A 291 4.16 8.33 15.83
N GLN A 292 3.04 8.01 15.19
CA GLN A 292 2.30 6.78 15.50
C GLN A 292 3.23 5.57 15.32
N ASP A 293 3.18 4.66 16.29
CA ASP A 293 3.95 3.41 16.31
C ASP A 293 5.47 3.60 16.18
N GLY A 294 6.00 4.70 16.71
CA GLY A 294 7.44 4.94 16.81
C GLY A 294 8.04 5.76 15.68
N GLY A 295 7.23 6.33 14.78
CA GLY A 295 7.69 7.34 13.81
C GLY A 295 8.71 6.84 12.76
N VAL A 296 8.90 5.52 12.64
CA VAL A 296 9.96 4.93 11.80
C VAL A 296 9.82 5.31 10.33
N VAL A 297 8.61 5.23 9.76
CA VAL A 297 8.37 5.59 8.35
C VAL A 297 8.78 7.04 8.08
N SER A 298 8.28 7.99 8.89
CA SER A 298 8.62 9.41 8.76
C SER A 298 10.12 9.66 8.97
N GLY A 299 10.75 8.93 9.91
CA GLY A 299 12.18 8.98 10.15
C GLY A 299 13.00 8.56 8.93
N ILE A 300 12.63 7.44 8.31
CA ILE A 300 13.29 6.94 7.08
C ILE A 300 13.13 7.95 5.95
N LEU A 301 11.90 8.44 5.69
CA LEU A 301 11.67 9.42 4.62
C LEU A 301 12.46 10.71 4.81
N THR A 302 12.49 11.23 6.04
CA THR A 302 13.27 12.43 6.39
C THR A 302 14.76 12.22 6.18
N TYR A 303 15.27 11.06 6.58
CA TYR A 303 16.66 10.67 6.35
C TYR A 303 16.98 10.58 4.85
N LEU A 304 16.11 9.96 4.04
CA LEU A 304 16.31 9.83 2.60
C LEU A 304 16.40 11.18 1.88
N LEU A 305 15.56 12.15 2.27
CA LEU A 305 15.62 13.52 1.75
C LEU A 305 16.90 14.24 2.19
N ASN A 306 17.22 14.23 3.49
CA ASN A 306 18.36 14.96 4.03
C ASN A 306 19.71 14.46 3.49
N GLU A 307 19.82 13.16 3.24
CA GLU A 307 21.04 12.54 2.70
C GLU A 307 21.04 12.51 1.16
N ASN A 308 20.08 13.17 0.51
CA ASN A 308 19.92 13.22 -0.96
C ASN A 308 19.89 11.83 -1.62
N LYS A 309 19.37 10.83 -0.90
CA LYS A 309 19.18 9.47 -1.40
C LYS A 309 17.98 9.41 -2.37
N VAL A 310 17.01 10.30 -2.17
CA VAL A 310 15.89 10.58 -3.08
C VAL A 310 15.68 12.09 -3.17
N ASP A 311 15.05 12.53 -4.25
CA ASP A 311 14.75 13.94 -4.50
C ASP A 311 13.36 14.31 -3.96
N GLU A 312 12.43 13.35 -3.97
CA GLU A 312 11.06 13.52 -3.48
C GLU A 312 10.57 12.29 -2.72
N VAL A 313 9.52 12.48 -1.93
CA VAL A 313 8.79 11.41 -1.27
C VAL A 313 7.32 11.44 -1.65
N PHE A 314 6.78 10.28 -1.92
CA PHE A 314 5.38 10.07 -2.24
C PHE A 314 4.59 9.78 -0.96
N LEU A 315 3.72 10.73 -0.58
CA LEU A 315 3.03 10.80 0.69
C LEU A 315 1.52 10.69 0.54
N VAL A 316 0.87 10.35 1.66
CA VAL A 316 -0.60 10.35 1.80
C VAL A 316 -0.95 11.26 2.97
N GLY A 317 -1.41 12.45 2.64
CA GLY A 317 -2.00 13.40 3.59
C GLY A 317 -3.51 13.28 3.66
N GLN A 318 -4.12 14.34 4.15
CA GLN A 318 -5.56 14.51 4.21
C GLN A 318 -5.98 15.61 3.23
N ASP A 319 -7.16 15.45 2.63
CA ASP A 319 -7.84 16.48 1.84
C ASP A 319 -8.15 17.69 2.75
N GLU A 320 -7.90 18.91 2.25
CA GLU A 320 -8.04 20.14 3.03
C GLU A 320 -9.50 20.45 3.36
N ASP A 321 -10.41 20.10 2.44
CA ASP A 321 -11.83 20.42 2.56
C ASP A 321 -12.66 19.25 3.11
N ILE A 322 -12.14 18.03 3.01
CA ILE A 322 -12.88 16.81 3.37
C ILE A 322 -12.14 16.04 4.48
N PRO A 323 -12.65 16.11 5.73
CA PRO A 323 -12.02 15.47 6.89
C PRO A 323 -11.73 13.99 6.68
N TRP A 324 -10.51 13.56 7.01
CA TRP A 324 -10.05 12.17 6.91
C TRP A 324 -10.11 11.52 5.52
N LYS A 325 -10.45 12.28 4.47
CA LYS A 325 -10.34 11.80 3.11
C LYS A 325 -8.86 11.83 2.73
N PRO A 326 -8.26 10.69 2.36
CA PRO A 326 -6.84 10.66 2.05
C PRO A 326 -6.55 11.33 0.69
N LYS A 327 -5.50 12.15 0.64
CA LYS A 327 -4.98 12.78 -0.58
C LYS A 327 -3.50 12.45 -0.75
N SER A 328 -3.16 11.93 -1.92
CA SER A 328 -1.78 11.63 -2.32
C SER A 328 -1.10 12.86 -2.90
N PHE A 329 0.19 13.04 -2.61
CA PHE A 329 1.03 14.10 -3.19
C PHE A 329 2.51 13.72 -3.12
N VAL A 330 3.36 14.39 -3.90
CA VAL A 330 4.82 14.28 -3.80
C VAL A 330 5.40 15.56 -3.19
N SER A 331 6.49 15.44 -2.44
CA SER A 331 7.19 16.60 -1.90
C SER A 331 8.66 16.28 -1.63
N GLY A 332 9.53 17.28 -1.84
CA GLY A 332 10.93 17.25 -1.38
C GLY A 332 11.14 17.83 0.03
N LYS A 333 10.07 18.24 0.73
CA LYS A 333 10.15 18.96 2.01
C LYS A 333 9.91 18.03 3.21
N VAL A 334 10.83 18.06 4.16
CA VAL A 334 10.71 17.32 5.44
C VAL A 334 9.48 17.77 6.25
N SER A 335 9.08 19.05 6.18
CA SER A 335 7.87 19.55 6.85
C SER A 335 6.63 18.77 6.45
N ASP A 336 6.53 18.40 5.19
CA ASP A 336 5.35 17.77 4.62
C ASP A 336 5.27 16.30 5.04
N VAL A 337 6.43 15.65 5.22
CA VAL A 337 6.55 14.30 5.82
C VAL A 337 5.97 14.28 7.23
N ILE A 338 6.30 15.30 8.04
CA ILE A 338 5.83 15.41 9.42
C ILE A 338 4.32 15.70 9.43
N ALA A 339 3.84 16.60 8.56
CA ALA A 339 2.42 16.94 8.45
C ALA A 339 1.57 15.75 7.97
N ALA A 340 2.09 14.91 7.08
CA ALA A 340 1.41 13.72 6.57
C ALA A 340 1.43 12.52 7.53
N ALA A 341 2.10 12.60 8.68
CA ALA A 341 2.24 11.48 9.61
C ALA A 341 0.89 10.99 10.19
N GLY A 342 0.88 9.75 10.70
CA GLY A 342 -0.31 9.10 11.27
C GLY A 342 -1.09 8.26 10.25
N THR A 343 -1.90 7.31 10.75
CA THR A 343 -2.57 6.30 9.92
C THR A 343 -3.88 6.80 9.32
N LYS A 344 -4.06 6.57 8.02
CA LYS A 344 -5.33 6.79 7.32
C LYS A 344 -5.83 5.43 6.84
N TYR A 345 -6.93 4.95 7.42
CA TYR A 345 -7.47 3.61 7.11
C TYR A 345 -8.44 3.57 5.92
N SER A 346 -8.77 4.74 5.36
CA SER A 346 -9.54 4.83 4.12
C SER A 346 -8.59 4.71 2.92
N THR A 347 -9.07 4.11 1.83
CA THR A 347 -8.23 3.99 0.63
C THR A 347 -7.98 5.35 0.02
N VAL A 348 -6.72 5.63 -0.32
CA VAL A 348 -6.30 6.71 -1.21
C VAL A 348 -6.64 6.30 -2.65
N PRO A 349 -7.68 6.86 -3.28
CA PRO A 349 -8.12 6.41 -4.58
C PRO A 349 -7.27 6.93 -5.75
N ILE A 350 -6.20 7.71 -5.50
CA ILE A 350 -5.52 8.55 -6.50
C ILE A 350 -3.98 8.52 -6.34
N GLY A 351 -3.43 7.43 -5.80
CA GLY A 351 -2.04 7.37 -5.35
C GLY A 351 -1.03 7.79 -6.41
N PHE A 352 -0.95 7.05 -7.52
CA PHE A 352 0.09 7.27 -8.53
C PHE A 352 -0.04 8.56 -9.35
N LYS A 353 -1.24 9.19 -9.40
CA LYS A 353 -1.43 10.46 -10.12
C LYS A 353 -0.63 11.61 -9.51
N ALA A 354 -0.32 11.53 -8.21
CA ALA A 354 0.57 12.49 -7.56
C ALA A 354 1.97 12.56 -8.22
N LEU A 355 2.40 11.51 -8.93
CA LEU A 355 3.68 11.52 -9.65
C LEU A 355 3.63 12.38 -10.92
N THR A 356 2.44 12.61 -11.48
CA THR A 356 2.19 13.44 -12.67
C THR A 356 1.72 14.85 -12.31
N ASP A 357 1.00 15.01 -11.21
CA ASP A 357 0.47 16.30 -10.73
C ASP A 357 1.52 17.07 -9.89
N ARG A 358 2.71 17.27 -10.46
CA ARG A 358 3.78 18.03 -9.79
C ARG A 358 3.44 19.52 -9.85
N GLU A 359 3.29 20.15 -8.69
CA GLU A 359 3.29 21.62 -8.62
C GLU A 359 4.74 22.09 -8.80
N ASP A 360 5.01 22.87 -9.86
CA ASP A 360 6.33 23.45 -10.17
C ASP A 360 6.87 24.37 -9.05
#